data_AF-M5DZE3-F1
#
_entry.id   AF-M5DZE3-F1
#
_cell.length_a   1.000
_cell.length_b   1.000
_cell.length_c   1.000
_cell.angle_alpha   90.00
_cell.angle_beta   90.00
_cell.angle_gamma   90.00
#
_symmetry.space_group_name_H-M   'P 1'
#
loop_
_entity.id
_entity.type
_entity.pdbx_description
1 polymer ?
#
loop_
_entity_poly.entity_id
_entity_poly.type
_entity_poly.pdbx_seq_one_letter_code
_entity_poly.pdbx_strand_id
1 'polypeptide(L)'
;MNNLNTYTINYQGVKSKTRQKKTTFIKLFSALMGILFLSILFISLFSLIGFGENSSNFINHEIKSGESLWSIASQYYNKNNVDLRKIIFEIKKINNIDSAVINPGRELIIPLD
;
A
#
# COMPACT_ATOMS: atom_id res chain seq x y z
N MET A 1 -71.54 3.77 -31.35
CA MET A 1 -70.25 4.29 -31.87
C MET A 1 -69.20 4.48 -30.77
N ASN A 2 -68.96 3.49 -29.88
CA ASN A 2 -68.15 3.72 -28.65
C ASN A 2 -66.91 2.81 -28.47
N ASN A 3 -66.56 1.95 -29.46
CA ASN A 3 -65.52 0.94 -29.27
C ASN A 3 -64.11 1.32 -29.80
N LEU A 4 -63.92 2.54 -30.30
CA LEU A 4 -62.62 2.99 -30.83
C LEU A 4 -61.70 3.62 -29.77
N ASN A 5 -62.27 4.13 -28.67
CA ASN A 5 -61.52 4.85 -27.64
C ASN A 5 -60.83 3.92 -26.62
N THR A 6 -61.25 2.66 -26.53
CA THR A 6 -60.68 1.68 -25.59
C THR A 6 -59.32 1.13 -26.06
N TYR A 7 -59.08 1.09 -27.37
CA TYR A 7 -57.78 0.64 -27.91
C TYR A 7 -56.68 1.68 -27.69
N THR A 8 -56.96 2.96 -27.92
CA THR A 8 -55.96 4.03 -27.80
C THR A 8 -55.49 4.23 -26.36
N ILE A 9 -56.39 4.12 -25.38
CA ILE A 9 -56.06 4.26 -23.95
C ILE A 9 -55.13 3.14 -23.47
N ASN A 10 -55.33 1.90 -23.93
CA ASN A 10 -54.52 0.76 -23.49
C ASN A 10 -53.12 0.73 -24.14
N TYR A 11 -53.01 1.15 -25.40
CA TYR A 11 -51.70 1.25 -26.08
C TYR A 11 -50.78 2.33 -25.49
N GLN A 12 -51.32 3.44 -24.99
CA GLN A 12 -50.52 4.49 -24.35
C GLN A 12 -50.01 4.08 -22.96
N GLY A 13 -50.79 3.31 -22.20
CA GLY A 13 -50.38 2.79 -20.88
C GLY A 13 -49.21 1.79 -20.95
N VAL A 14 -49.18 0.93 -21.97
CA VAL A 14 -48.13 -0.09 -22.16
C VAL A 14 -46.79 0.53 -22.58
N LYS A 15 -46.80 1.58 -23.41
CA LYS A 15 -45.58 2.27 -23.85
C LYS A 15 -44.91 3.09 -22.73
N SER A 16 -45.70 3.69 -21.83
CA SER A 16 -45.20 4.51 -20.71
C SER A 16 -44.46 3.69 -19.64
N LYS A 17 -45.07 2.60 -19.14
CA LYS A 17 -44.47 1.74 -18.10
C LYS A 17 -43.14 1.11 -18.54
N THR A 18 -43.04 0.72 -19.81
CA THR A 18 -41.85 0.07 -20.36
C THR A 18 -40.67 1.06 -20.48
N ARG A 19 -40.94 2.31 -20.89
CA ARG A 19 -39.95 3.38 -20.96
C ARG A 19 -39.46 3.78 -19.57
N GLN A 20 -40.35 3.89 -18.59
CA GLN A 20 -40.00 4.24 -17.21
C GLN A 20 -39.09 3.18 -16.57
N LYS A 21 -39.41 1.89 -16.74
CA LYS A 21 -38.57 0.77 -16.27
C LYS A 21 -37.19 0.73 -16.95
N LYS A 22 -37.11 1.13 -18.23
CA LYS A 22 -35.83 1.27 -18.95
C LYS A 22 -34.98 2.43 -18.40
N THR A 23 -35.60 3.57 -18.04
CA THR A 23 -34.88 4.71 -17.46
C THR A 23 -34.37 4.46 -16.04
N THR A 24 -35.10 3.72 -15.21
CA THR A 24 -34.63 3.35 -13.88
C THR A 24 -33.48 2.35 -13.95
N PHE A 25 -33.52 1.40 -14.89
CA PHE A 25 -32.43 0.47 -15.15
C PHE A 25 -31.14 1.18 -15.61
N ILE A 26 -31.25 2.15 -16.52
CA ILE A 26 -30.09 2.94 -16.99
C ILE A 26 -29.46 3.74 -15.84
N LYS A 27 -30.27 4.33 -14.94
CA LYS A 27 -29.76 5.04 -13.75
C LYS A 27 -29.03 4.11 -12.78
N LEU A 28 -29.55 2.89 -12.59
CA LEU A 28 -28.91 1.87 -11.76
C LEU A 28 -27.58 1.42 -12.36
N PHE A 29 -27.55 1.22 -13.68
CA PHE A 29 -26.34 0.85 -14.41
C PHE A 29 -25.28 1.97 -14.37
N SER A 30 -25.69 3.23 -14.54
CA SER A 30 -24.76 4.37 -14.43
C SER A 30 -24.21 4.54 -13.01
N ALA A 31 -25.02 4.28 -11.98
CA ALA A 31 -24.55 4.30 -10.59
C ALA A 31 -23.53 3.18 -10.34
N LEU A 32 -23.79 1.96 -10.83
CA LEU A 32 -22.86 0.83 -10.77
C LEU A 32 -21.52 1.13 -11.44
N MET A 33 -21.55 1.76 -12.62
CA MET A 33 -20.33 2.18 -13.31
C MET A 33 -19.57 3.28 -12.58
N GLY A 34 -20.27 4.24 -11.96
CA GLY A 34 -19.64 5.25 -11.12
C GLY A 34 -18.94 4.66 -9.90
N ILE A 35 -19.56 3.67 -9.25
CA ILE A 35 -18.99 2.97 -8.09
C ILE A 35 -17.75 2.16 -8.49
N LEU A 36 -17.79 1.46 -9.62
CA LEU A 36 -16.64 0.74 -10.17
C LEU A 36 -15.48 1.67 -10.54
N PHE A 37 -15.79 2.82 -11.13
CA PHE A 37 -14.76 3.81 -11.47
C PHE A 37 -14.11 4.39 -10.20
N LEU A 38 -14.91 4.69 -9.19
CA LEU A 38 -14.42 5.22 -7.92
C LEU A 38 -13.58 4.19 -7.15
N SER A 39 -13.93 2.90 -7.20
CA SER A 39 -13.12 1.84 -6.58
C SER A 39 -11.76 1.69 -7.26
N ILE A 40 -11.71 1.77 -8.60
CA ILE A 40 -10.45 1.74 -9.37
C ILE A 40 -9.55 2.92 -9.00
N LEU A 41 -10.11 4.12 -8.83
CA LEU A 41 -9.35 5.29 -8.36
C LEU A 41 -8.79 5.07 -6.94
N PHE A 42 -9.59 4.51 -6.03
CA PHE A 42 -9.14 4.19 -4.68
C PHE A 42 -8.00 3.16 -4.66
N ILE A 43 -8.09 2.11 -5.48
CA ILE A 43 -7.02 1.10 -5.61
C ILE A 43 -5.74 1.75 -6.14
N SER A 44 -5.85 2.64 -7.12
CA SER A 44 -4.70 3.38 -7.67
C SER A 44 -4.04 4.30 -6.63
N LEU A 45 -4.82 4.92 -5.75
CA LEU A 45 -4.30 5.75 -4.65
C LEU A 45 -3.57 4.89 -3.60
N PHE A 46 -4.13 3.71 -3.27
CA PHE A 46 -3.52 2.81 -2.30
C PHE A 46 -2.18 2.25 -2.78
N SER A 47 -2.04 2.02 -4.10
CA SER A 47 -0.79 1.54 -4.70
C SER A 47 0.40 2.48 -4.50
N LEU A 48 0.19 3.80 -4.30
CA LEU A 48 1.27 4.76 -4.04
C LEU A 48 1.89 4.62 -2.65
N ILE A 49 1.16 4.05 -1.69
CA ILE A 49 1.61 3.92 -0.29
C ILE A 49 2.46 2.65 -0.10
N GLY A 50 2.29 1.64 -0.95
CA GLY A 50 2.92 0.32 -0.83
C GLY A 50 4.34 0.16 -1.39
N PHE A 51 4.93 1.20 -2.00
CA PHE A 51 6.30 1.14 -2.57
C PHE A 51 7.42 1.37 -1.52
N GLY A 52 7.21 0.91 -0.28
CA GLY A 52 8.09 1.20 0.85
C GLY A 52 8.76 0.00 1.51
N GLU A 53 8.47 -1.22 1.07
CA GLU A 53 9.12 -2.41 1.63
C GLU A 53 10.41 -2.72 0.87
N ASN A 54 11.44 -1.91 1.11
CA ASN A 54 12.79 -2.45 1.03
C ASN A 54 12.84 -3.51 2.14
N SER A 55 12.81 -4.79 1.77
CA SER A 55 13.02 -5.90 2.69
C SER A 55 14.48 -5.92 3.14
N SER A 56 14.92 -4.85 3.80
CA SER A 56 16.19 -4.85 4.53
C SER A 56 16.00 -5.83 5.67
N ASN A 57 16.71 -6.95 5.59
CA ASN A 57 16.72 -7.90 6.68
C ASN A 57 17.40 -7.21 7.87
N PHE A 58 16.88 -7.37 9.08
CA PHE A 58 17.50 -6.83 10.29
C PHE A 58 17.86 -7.96 11.22
N ILE A 59 18.97 -7.82 11.93
CA ILE A 59 19.34 -8.70 13.03
C ILE A 59 19.58 -7.90 14.30
N ASN A 60 19.08 -8.40 15.43
CA ASN A 60 19.41 -7.87 16.74
C ASN A 60 20.69 -8.54 17.23
N HIS A 61 21.69 -7.72 17.56
CA HIS A 61 22.96 -8.16 18.08
C HIS A 61 23.19 -7.57 19.47
N GLU A 62 23.39 -8.42 20.48
CA GLU A 62 23.80 -7.98 21.81
C GLU A 62 25.30 -7.66 21.81
N ILE A 63 25.64 -6.41 22.12
CA ILE A 63 27.02 -5.92 22.15
C ILE A 63 27.79 -6.62 23.27
N LYS A 64 28.93 -7.23 22.91
CA LYS A 64 29.84 -7.87 23.86
C LYS A 64 30.95 -6.93 24.30
N SER A 65 31.58 -7.26 25.43
CA SER A 65 32.72 -6.50 25.94
C SER A 65 33.88 -6.51 24.94
N GLY A 66 34.42 -5.32 24.64
CA GLY A 66 35.53 -5.13 23.70
C GLY A 66 35.11 -4.95 22.23
N GLU A 67 33.82 -5.03 21.92
CA GLU A 67 33.34 -4.76 20.56
C GLU A 67 33.21 -3.27 20.25
N SER A 68 33.37 -2.95 18.97
CA SER A 68 33.15 -1.62 18.40
C SER A 68 32.15 -1.73 17.25
N LEU A 69 31.54 -0.60 16.85
CA LEU A 69 30.71 -0.56 15.64
C LEU A 69 31.46 -1.08 14.41
N TRP A 70 32.79 -0.87 14.36
CA TRP A 70 33.63 -1.35 13.28
C TRP A 70 33.78 -2.87 13.27
N SER A 71 34.10 -3.47 14.41
CA SER A 71 34.24 -4.93 14.52
C SER A 71 32.90 -5.62 14.26
N ILE A 72 31.81 -5.08 14.80
CA ILE A 72 30.46 -5.59 14.58
C ILE A 72 30.10 -5.50 13.09
N ALA A 73 30.27 -4.34 12.45
CA ALA A 73 29.96 -4.20 11.02
C ALA A 73 30.79 -5.16 10.16
N SER A 74 32.09 -5.32 10.47
CA SER A 74 32.97 -6.25 9.75
C SER A 74 32.58 -7.72 9.90
N GLN A 75 31.97 -8.10 11.02
CA GLN A 75 31.49 -9.46 11.27
C GLN A 75 30.34 -9.82 10.32
N TYR A 76 29.42 -8.89 10.07
CA TYR A 76 28.24 -9.14 9.24
C TYR A 76 28.48 -8.83 7.75
N TYR A 77 29.42 -7.95 7.42
CA TYR A 77 29.65 -7.45 6.06
C TYR A 77 31.07 -7.73 5.53
N ASN A 78 31.49 -9.00 5.54
CA ASN A 78 32.82 -9.43 5.09
C ASN A 78 32.94 -9.63 3.55
N LYS A 79 32.21 -8.85 2.73
CA LYS A 79 32.27 -8.96 1.27
C LYS A 79 33.20 -7.88 0.71
N ASN A 80 34.00 -8.24 -0.30
CA ASN A 80 35.06 -7.39 -0.89
C ASN A 80 34.62 -6.03 -1.45
N ASN A 81 33.30 -5.76 -1.57
CA ASN A 81 32.75 -4.53 -2.16
C ASN A 81 31.82 -3.73 -1.22
N VAL A 82 31.85 -3.98 0.10
CA VAL A 82 31.00 -3.25 1.05
C VAL A 82 31.80 -2.12 1.70
N ASP A 83 31.29 -0.88 1.61
CA ASP A 83 31.83 0.23 2.39
C ASP A 83 31.31 0.18 3.83
N LEU A 84 32.16 -0.31 4.74
CA LEU A 84 31.86 -0.37 6.17
C LEU A 84 31.46 0.98 6.76
N ARG A 85 31.93 2.11 6.22
CA ARG A 85 31.54 3.43 6.72
C ARG A 85 30.06 3.70 6.50
N LYS A 86 29.53 3.30 5.34
CA LYS A 86 28.10 3.42 5.03
C LYS A 86 27.28 2.51 5.94
N ILE A 87 27.73 1.27 6.16
CA ILE A 87 27.06 0.34 7.07
C ILE A 87 27.03 0.90 8.50
N ILE A 88 28.15 1.39 9.02
CA ILE A 88 28.22 1.98 10.36
C ILE A 88 27.32 3.20 10.47
N PHE A 89 27.24 4.04 9.42
CA PHE A 89 26.32 5.16 9.37
C PHE A 89 24.85 4.70 9.48
N GLU A 90 24.46 3.68 8.74
CA GLU A 90 23.10 3.12 8.81
C GLU A 90 22.82 2.49 10.18
N ILE A 91 23.75 1.71 10.72
CA ILE A 91 23.65 1.16 12.09
C ILE A 91 23.42 2.28 13.10
N LYS A 92 24.21 3.36 13.04
CA LYS A 92 24.06 4.51 13.95
C LYS A 92 22.68 5.16 13.80
N LYS A 93 22.24 5.37 12.56
CA LYS A 93 20.96 6.01 12.24
C LYS A 93 19.77 5.19 12.74
N ILE A 94 19.75 3.88 12.50
CA ILE A 94 18.66 2.99 12.92
C ILE A 94 18.58 2.88 14.45
N ASN A 95 19.72 2.91 15.14
CA ASN A 95 19.79 2.78 16.60
C ASN A 95 19.78 4.12 17.35
N ASN A 96 19.61 5.26 16.66
CA ASN A 96 19.68 6.60 17.24
C ASN A 96 20.96 6.85 18.05
N ILE A 97 22.11 6.43 17.52
CA ILE A 97 23.41 6.60 18.15
C ILE A 97 24.11 7.78 17.48
N ASP A 98 24.17 8.91 18.18
CA ASP A 98 24.85 10.11 17.66
C ASP A 98 26.37 10.03 17.84
N SER A 99 26.82 9.42 18.95
CA SER A 99 28.24 9.28 19.27
C SER A 99 28.87 8.00 18.68
N ALA A 100 30.18 7.82 18.82
CA ALA A 100 30.86 6.57 18.45
C ALA A 100 30.91 5.55 19.61
N VAL A 101 30.27 5.86 20.75
CA VAL A 101 30.36 5.05 21.98
C VAL A 101 29.19 4.07 22.02
N ILE A 102 29.52 2.78 22.17
CA ILE A 102 28.56 1.69 22.39
C ILE A 102 28.92 0.97 23.69
N ASN A 103 27.90 0.44 24.37
CA ASN A 103 28.05 -0.18 25.69
C ASN A 103 27.68 -1.67 25.62
N PRO A 104 28.47 -2.57 26.25
CA PRO A 104 28.14 -3.98 26.34
C PRO A 104 26.78 -4.24 27.01
N GLY A 105 26.11 -5.33 26.62
CA GLY A 105 24.80 -5.75 27.13
C GLY A 105 23.62 -4.98 26.52
N ARG A 106 23.86 -4.05 25.58
CA ARG A 106 22.80 -3.39 24.81
C ARG A 106 22.60 -4.13 23.48
N GLU A 107 21.34 -4.24 23.06
CA GLU A 107 21.00 -4.70 21.71
C GLU A 107 21.19 -3.59 20.67
N LEU A 108 21.77 -3.98 19.53
CA LEU A 108 22.00 -3.15 18.37
C LEU A 108 21.31 -3.78 17.16
N ILE A 109 20.50 -2.99 16.47
CA ILE A 109 19.83 -3.37 15.23
C ILE A 109 20.83 -3.21 14.08
N ILE A 110 21.14 -4.29 13.40
CA ILE A 110 22.07 -4.29 12.27
C ILE A 110 21.26 -4.54 11.00
N PRO A 111 21.23 -3.59 10.04
CA PRO A 111 20.69 -3.87 8.73
C PRO A 111 21.55 -4.95 8.07
N LEU A 112 20.94 -5.82 7.27
CA LEU A 112 21.57 -6.82 6.41
C LEU A 112 21.04 -6.58 4.99
N ASP A 113 21.96 -6.58 4.02
CA ASP A 113 21.66 -6.56 2.59
C ASP A 113 21.24 -7.96 2.09
#